data_AF-A0A7X8QF62-F1
#
_entry.id   AF-A0A7X8QF62-F1
#
_cell.length_a   1.000
_cell.length_b   1.000
_cell.length_c   1.000
_cell.angle_alpha   90.00
_cell.angle_beta   90.00
_cell.angle_gamma   90.00
#
_symmetry.space_group_name_H-M   'P 1'
#
loop_
_entity.id
_entity.type
_entity.pdbx_description
1 polymer ?
#
loop_
_entity_poly.entity_id
_entity_poly.type
_entity_poly.pdbx_seq_one_letter_code
_entity_poly.pdbx_strand_id
1 'polypeptide(L)'
;MITAIIRNKENTLVLELPHSIYDIYEKLQSIGIMQPPKRIPLTDNEGEDIGVKLFSESDFGQHLLLTLNDKNTIADANMLTLVIGAASEDIKEELEQNVLYDQYDSMDEVISAVRQMTQDAGPVKAVFFCPLVGNIDEGDGDMFTVGDSYLADSADEIAAALEKYTANDENDMATYYNEDDGVSEKLTSAVWSVEMHGDRLFGRIDCSLKKALTAEETEALRDWLTGQCSDGLGEGFEQQPIDTMDGELFVSFWNSGDDYAMMTESEFDEYRQQNEMQMGGM
;
A
#
# COMPACT_ATOMS: atom_id res chain seq x y z
N MET A 1 -1.71 -22.57 7.55
CA MET A 1 -0.85 -21.57 8.21
C MET A 1 0.62 -21.93 8.02
N ILE A 2 1.50 -20.93 7.93
CA ILE A 2 2.94 -21.12 7.73
C ILE A 2 3.63 -21.15 9.10
N THR A 3 4.61 -22.02 9.26
CA THR A 3 5.46 -22.08 10.46
C THR A 3 6.92 -21.89 10.07
N ALA A 4 7.60 -20.97 10.76
CA ALA A 4 9.02 -20.71 10.63
C ALA A 4 9.81 -21.49 11.69
N ILE A 5 10.82 -22.24 11.25
CA ILE A 5 11.83 -22.87 12.09
C ILE A 5 13.10 -22.03 11.97
N ILE A 6 13.44 -21.32 13.05
CA ILE A 6 14.53 -20.36 13.10
C ILE A 6 15.62 -20.92 14.01
N ARG A 7 16.79 -21.23 13.45
CA ARG A 7 17.97 -21.64 14.22
C ARG A 7 18.90 -20.46 14.46
N ASN A 8 19.53 -20.44 15.61
CA ASN A 8 20.68 -19.58 15.92
C ASN A 8 21.70 -20.41 16.70
N LYS A 9 22.76 -20.85 16.03
CA LYS A 9 23.75 -21.78 16.60
C LYS A 9 23.06 -23.05 17.14
N GLU A 10 23.09 -23.27 18.46
CA GLU A 10 22.47 -24.43 19.11
C GLU A 10 21.00 -24.21 19.50
N ASN A 11 20.51 -22.97 19.43
CA ASN A 11 19.14 -22.64 19.79
C ASN A 11 18.21 -22.79 18.57
N THR A 12 16.96 -23.17 18.83
CA THR A 12 15.91 -23.24 17.80
C THR A 12 14.63 -22.65 18.34
N LEU A 13 13.99 -21.82 17.53
CA LEU A 13 12.65 -21.28 17.72
C LEU A 13 11.75 -21.86 16.64
N VAL A 14 10.58 -22.35 17.04
CA VAL A 14 9.51 -22.72 16.11
C VAL A 14 8.38 -21.71 16.32
N LEU A 15 7.98 -21.05 15.25
CA LEU A 15 7.07 -19.91 15.27
C LEU A 15 6.00 -20.08 14.20
N GLU A 16 4.75 -20.23 14.61
CA GLU A 16 3.61 -20.21 13.69
C GLU A 16 3.30 -18.76 13.31
N LEU A 17 3.06 -18.45 12.05
CA LEU A 17 2.76 -17.09 11.56
C LEU A 17 1.26 -16.96 11.24
N PRO A 18 0.64 -15.77 11.47
CA PRO A 18 1.29 -14.49 11.77
C PRO A 18 1.39 -14.11 13.27
N HIS A 19 2.29 -13.17 13.57
CA HIS A 19 2.41 -12.48 14.85
C HIS A 19 2.64 -10.97 14.65
N SER A 20 2.42 -10.16 15.69
CA SER A 20 2.87 -8.77 15.67
C SER A 20 4.40 -8.72 15.56
N ILE A 21 4.93 -7.73 14.84
CA ILE A 21 6.37 -7.64 14.58
C ILE A 21 7.19 -7.55 15.89
N TYR A 22 6.62 -6.94 16.93
CA TYR A 22 7.22 -6.87 18.26
C TYR A 22 7.28 -8.23 18.94
N ASP A 23 6.21 -9.04 18.87
CA ASP A 23 6.21 -10.38 19.44
C ASP A 23 7.22 -11.29 18.72
N ILE A 24 7.34 -11.18 17.39
CA ILE A 24 8.39 -11.89 16.64
C ILE A 24 9.78 -11.48 17.13
N TYR A 25 10.02 -10.17 17.28
CA TYR A 25 11.30 -9.66 17.76
C TYR A 25 11.63 -10.12 19.18
N GLU A 26 10.68 -10.10 20.11
CA GLU A 26 10.85 -10.63 21.48
C GLU A 26 11.19 -12.13 21.46
N LYS A 27 10.50 -12.93 20.64
CA LYS A 27 10.80 -14.37 20.51
C LYS A 27 12.17 -14.62 19.88
N LEU A 28 12.59 -13.83 18.90
CA LEU A 28 13.94 -13.91 18.32
C LEU A 28 15.03 -13.64 19.37
N GLN A 29 14.82 -12.68 20.26
CA GLN A 29 15.74 -12.40 21.37
C GLN A 29 15.89 -13.60 22.33
N SER A 30 14.83 -14.39 22.52
CA SER A 30 14.87 -15.59 23.38
C SER A 30 15.88 -16.65 22.92
N ILE A 31 16.21 -16.68 21.62
CA ILE A 31 17.23 -17.54 21.04
C ILE A 31 18.54 -16.80 20.72
N GLY A 32 18.68 -15.55 21.16
CA GLY A 32 19.89 -14.74 21.03
C GLY A 32 20.03 -13.98 19.71
N ILE A 33 18.94 -13.78 18.96
CA ILE A 33 18.95 -12.94 17.75
C ILE A 33 18.50 -11.53 18.13
N MET A 34 19.40 -10.55 17.96
CA MET A 34 19.12 -9.12 18.22
C MET A 34 18.79 -8.34 16.93
N GLN A 35 18.69 -9.02 15.80
CA GLN A 35 18.37 -8.41 14.52
C GLN A 35 16.86 -8.29 14.37
N PRO A 36 16.35 -7.18 13.78
CA PRO A 36 14.92 -7.05 13.50
C PRO A 36 14.47 -8.08 12.45
N PRO A 37 13.20 -8.54 12.47
CA PRO A 37 12.72 -9.58 11.55
C PRO A 37 12.94 -9.27 10.07
N LYS A 38 12.84 -7.98 9.68
CA LYS A 38 13.09 -7.49 8.31
C LYS A 38 14.55 -7.62 7.82
N ARG A 39 15.47 -8.04 8.68
CA ARG A 39 16.89 -8.26 8.34
C ARG A 39 17.27 -9.73 8.37
N ILE A 40 16.32 -10.63 8.62
CA ILE A 40 16.58 -12.06 8.75
C ILE A 40 16.00 -12.75 7.51
N PRO A 41 16.84 -13.12 6.53
CA PRO A 41 16.39 -13.72 5.28
C PRO A 41 15.93 -15.18 5.48
N LEU A 42 15.10 -15.67 4.55
CA LEU A 42 14.57 -17.03 4.54
C LEU A 42 15.58 -18.04 3.94
N THR A 43 16.79 -18.08 4.49
CA THR A 43 17.87 -19.00 4.08
C THR A 43 18.18 -19.99 5.18
N ASP A 44 18.53 -21.22 4.80
CA ASP A 44 19.09 -22.21 5.71
C ASP A 44 20.44 -22.75 5.21
N ASN A 45 21.32 -21.86 4.74
CA ASN A 45 22.63 -22.24 4.22
C ASN A 45 23.57 -22.78 5.33
N GLU A 46 24.38 -23.77 4.96
CA GLU A 46 25.43 -24.29 5.83
C GLU A 46 26.49 -23.21 6.10
N GLY A 47 26.78 -22.97 7.38
CA GLY A 47 27.80 -22.00 7.82
C GLY A 47 27.27 -20.62 8.21
N GLU A 48 25.99 -20.32 7.97
CA GLU A 48 25.33 -19.14 8.52
C GLU A 48 24.98 -19.35 10.00
N ASP A 49 25.18 -18.32 10.83
CA ASP A 49 24.85 -18.37 12.26
C ASP A 49 23.33 -18.52 12.49
N ILE A 50 22.54 -17.85 11.64
CA ILE A 50 21.08 -17.88 11.64
C ILE A 50 20.61 -18.64 10.41
N GLY A 51 19.64 -19.54 10.58
CA GLY A 51 18.97 -20.21 9.47
C GLY A 51 17.47 -20.25 9.68
N VAL A 52 16.71 -20.14 8.60
CA VAL A 52 15.25 -20.08 8.59
C VAL A 52 14.74 -21.05 7.55
N LYS A 53 13.89 -21.99 7.98
CA LYS A 53 13.09 -22.84 7.11
C LYS A 53 11.63 -22.59 7.37
N LEU A 54 10.83 -22.53 6.31
CA LEU A 54 9.39 -22.47 6.42
C LEU A 54 8.77 -23.84 6.14
N PHE A 55 7.67 -24.15 6.81
CA PHE A 55 6.85 -25.32 6.52
C PHE A 55 5.37 -25.03 6.71
N SER A 56 4.51 -25.85 6.11
CA SER A 56 3.07 -25.82 6.37
C SER A 56 2.49 -27.24 6.32
N GLU A 57 1.57 -27.52 7.23
CA GLU A 57 0.82 -28.79 7.26
C GLU A 57 -0.42 -28.77 6.35
N SER A 58 -0.86 -27.58 5.91
CA SER A 58 -2.01 -27.42 5.01
C SER A 58 -1.56 -27.35 3.56
N ASP A 59 -2.32 -27.97 2.65
CA ASP A 59 -2.07 -27.91 1.20
C ASP A 59 -1.96 -26.44 0.72
N PHE A 60 -2.96 -25.61 1.05
CA PHE A 60 -2.93 -24.18 0.74
C PHE A 60 -1.65 -23.49 1.21
N GLY A 61 -1.23 -23.76 2.45
CA GLY A 61 0.00 -23.18 2.99
C GLY A 61 1.26 -23.71 2.31
N GLN A 62 1.29 -24.96 1.83
CA GLN A 62 2.43 -25.50 1.06
C GLN A 62 2.57 -24.81 -0.29
N HIS A 63 1.46 -24.56 -0.97
CA HIS A 63 1.44 -23.78 -2.21
C HIS A 63 1.85 -22.33 -1.97
N LEU A 64 1.40 -21.71 -0.87
CA LEU A 64 1.82 -20.36 -0.49
C LEU A 64 3.34 -20.25 -0.24
N LEU A 65 4.00 -21.32 0.23
CA LEU A 65 5.46 -21.31 0.42
C LEU A 65 6.24 -21.22 -0.90
N LEU A 66 5.65 -21.60 -2.04
CA LEU A 66 6.32 -21.55 -3.34
C LEU A 66 6.55 -20.10 -3.81
N THR A 67 5.82 -19.15 -3.25
CA THR A 67 5.92 -17.72 -3.59
C THR A 67 6.99 -16.99 -2.77
N LEU A 68 7.58 -17.66 -1.78
CA LEU A 68 8.64 -17.15 -0.92
C LEU A 68 10.01 -17.75 -1.31
N ASN A 69 11.04 -16.92 -1.30
CA ASN A 69 12.41 -17.30 -1.64
C ASN A 69 13.44 -16.69 -0.67
N ASP A 70 14.72 -16.93 -0.94
CA ASP A 70 15.84 -16.53 -0.07
C ASP A 70 16.08 -15.01 0.02
N LYS A 71 15.48 -14.22 -0.89
CA LYS A 71 15.48 -12.76 -0.81
C LYS A 71 14.42 -12.22 0.15
N ASN A 72 13.38 -13.01 0.42
CA ASN A 72 12.38 -12.65 1.41
C ASN A 72 12.95 -12.85 2.82
N THR A 73 12.27 -12.24 3.80
CA THR A 73 12.64 -12.21 5.20
C THR A 73 11.54 -12.80 6.09
N ILE A 74 11.82 -12.98 7.38
CA ILE A 74 10.80 -13.37 8.37
C ILE A 74 9.64 -12.36 8.39
N ALA A 75 9.94 -11.07 8.23
CA ALA A 75 8.90 -10.04 8.16
C ALA A 75 8.00 -10.23 6.94
N ASP A 76 8.59 -10.56 5.79
CA ASP A 76 7.84 -10.75 4.54
C ASP A 76 6.93 -11.98 4.63
N ALA A 77 7.45 -13.11 5.12
CA ALA A 77 6.63 -14.31 5.34
C ALA A 77 5.46 -14.04 6.31
N ASN A 78 5.71 -13.24 7.36
CA ASN A 78 4.67 -12.84 8.31
C ASN A 78 3.63 -11.93 7.66
N MET A 79 4.08 -10.96 6.87
CA MET A 79 3.22 -10.04 6.13
C MET A 79 2.31 -10.79 5.16
N LEU A 80 2.86 -11.74 4.38
CA LEU A 80 2.07 -12.57 3.48
C LEU A 80 0.95 -13.31 4.24
N THR A 81 1.26 -13.87 5.40
CA THR A 81 0.23 -14.53 6.22
C THR A 81 -0.82 -13.57 6.81
N LEU A 82 -0.44 -12.31 7.12
CA LEU A 82 -1.37 -11.28 7.57
C LEU A 82 -2.33 -10.87 6.45
N VAL A 83 -1.80 -10.56 5.26
CA VAL A 83 -2.59 -10.18 4.07
C VAL A 83 -3.60 -11.27 3.72
N ILE A 84 -3.16 -12.54 3.65
CA ILE A 84 -4.05 -13.68 3.39
C ILE A 84 -5.10 -13.84 4.49
N GLY A 85 -4.73 -13.65 5.76
CA GLY A 85 -5.65 -13.77 6.89
C GLY A 85 -6.70 -12.65 6.93
N ALA A 86 -6.34 -11.45 6.47
CA ALA A 86 -7.18 -10.27 6.40
C ALA A 86 -8.09 -10.23 5.16
N ALA A 87 -7.83 -11.07 4.15
CA ALA A 87 -8.64 -11.14 2.93
C ALA A 87 -10.14 -11.31 3.25
N SER A 88 -11.00 -10.55 2.56
CA SER A 88 -12.44 -10.56 2.80
C SER A 88 -13.08 -11.89 2.36
N GLU A 89 -14.18 -12.28 3.01
CA GLU A 89 -14.93 -13.50 2.64
C GLU A 89 -15.36 -13.51 1.17
N ASP A 90 -15.55 -12.33 0.57
CA ASP A 90 -15.98 -12.18 -0.82
C ASP A 90 -14.93 -12.65 -1.83
N ILE A 91 -13.65 -12.71 -1.44
CA ILE A 91 -12.53 -13.10 -2.33
C ILE A 91 -11.86 -14.41 -1.94
N LYS A 92 -12.13 -14.94 -0.73
CA LYS A 92 -11.38 -16.09 -0.16
C LYS A 92 -11.38 -17.33 -1.05
N GLU A 93 -12.53 -17.69 -1.62
CA GLU A 93 -12.64 -18.90 -2.45
C GLU A 93 -11.81 -18.80 -3.73
N GLU A 94 -11.85 -17.66 -4.42
CA GLU A 94 -11.07 -17.42 -5.64
C GLU A 94 -9.58 -17.33 -5.34
N LEU A 95 -9.21 -16.61 -4.28
CA LEU A 95 -7.82 -16.53 -3.82
C LEU A 95 -7.26 -17.91 -3.47
N GLU A 96 -8.02 -18.72 -2.72
CA GLU A 96 -7.63 -20.08 -2.34
C GLU A 96 -7.38 -20.95 -3.57
N GLN A 97 -8.27 -20.90 -4.57
CA GLN A 97 -8.08 -21.64 -5.82
C GLN A 97 -6.82 -21.18 -6.57
N ASN A 98 -6.61 -19.87 -6.71
CA ASN A 98 -5.45 -19.35 -7.45
C ASN A 98 -4.13 -19.75 -6.79
N VAL A 99 -4.06 -19.74 -5.44
CA VAL A 99 -2.89 -20.24 -4.72
C VAL A 99 -2.72 -21.76 -4.92
N LEU A 100 -3.78 -22.56 -4.77
CA LEU A 100 -3.70 -24.01 -4.96
C LEU A 100 -3.33 -24.46 -6.38
N TYR A 101 -3.59 -23.62 -7.38
CA TYR A 101 -3.22 -23.85 -8.78
C TYR A 101 -1.91 -23.16 -9.19
N ASP A 102 -1.10 -22.71 -8.22
CA ASP A 102 0.21 -22.09 -8.45
C ASP A 102 0.16 -20.94 -9.46
N GLN A 103 -0.87 -20.09 -9.38
CA GLN A 103 -1.06 -18.96 -10.30
C GLN A 103 -0.15 -17.76 -10.01
N TYR A 104 0.67 -17.82 -8.95
CA TYR A 104 1.54 -16.74 -8.51
C TYR A 104 2.98 -17.25 -8.38
N ASP A 105 3.92 -16.51 -8.96
CA ASP A 105 5.36 -16.81 -8.95
C ASP A 105 6.07 -16.16 -7.75
N SER A 106 5.44 -15.18 -7.09
CA SER A 106 6.05 -14.42 -5.99
C SER A 106 5.05 -13.91 -4.94
N MET A 107 5.55 -13.63 -3.74
CA MET A 107 4.77 -13.01 -2.67
C MET A 107 4.12 -11.68 -3.11
N ASP A 108 4.84 -10.87 -3.87
CA ASP A 108 4.34 -9.57 -4.36
C ASP A 108 3.13 -9.77 -5.27
N GLU A 109 3.15 -10.79 -6.15
CA GLU A 109 2.00 -11.14 -6.99
C GLU A 109 0.80 -11.58 -6.16
N VAL A 110 1.00 -12.36 -5.09
CA VAL A 110 -0.09 -12.76 -4.19
C VAL A 110 -0.71 -11.54 -3.52
N ILE A 111 0.12 -10.64 -2.95
CA ILE A 111 -0.36 -9.44 -2.25
C ILE A 111 -1.11 -8.52 -3.22
N SER A 112 -0.55 -8.27 -4.40
CA SER A 112 -1.18 -7.48 -5.44
C SER A 112 -2.51 -8.08 -5.88
N ALA A 113 -2.59 -9.41 -6.03
CA ALA A 113 -3.84 -10.08 -6.37
C ALA A 113 -4.89 -9.95 -5.27
N VAL A 114 -4.53 -10.10 -3.99
CA VAL A 114 -5.47 -9.90 -2.86
C VAL A 114 -6.04 -8.49 -2.89
N ARG A 115 -5.20 -7.48 -3.09
CA ARG A 115 -5.62 -6.08 -3.17
C ARG A 115 -6.53 -5.84 -4.37
N GLN A 116 -6.15 -6.32 -5.56
CA GLN A 116 -6.96 -6.17 -6.76
C GLN A 116 -8.32 -6.85 -6.61
N MET A 117 -8.35 -8.10 -6.12
CA MET A 117 -9.61 -8.81 -5.87
C MET A 117 -10.49 -8.09 -4.86
N THR A 118 -9.90 -7.56 -3.78
CA THR A 118 -10.63 -6.79 -2.75
C THR A 118 -11.20 -5.51 -3.36
N GLN A 119 -10.41 -4.84 -4.19
CA GLN A 119 -10.87 -3.67 -4.94
C GLN A 119 -12.01 -4.07 -5.88
N ASP A 120 -11.90 -5.17 -6.62
CA ASP A 120 -12.90 -5.61 -7.61
C ASP A 120 -14.22 -6.09 -6.98
N ALA A 121 -14.14 -6.74 -5.81
CA ALA A 121 -15.29 -7.33 -5.12
C ALA A 121 -16.37 -6.31 -4.73
N GLY A 122 -15.99 -5.05 -4.44
CA GLY A 122 -16.95 -4.00 -4.11
C GLY A 122 -17.78 -3.60 -5.35
N PRO A 123 -19.11 -3.80 -5.35
CA PRO A 123 -19.95 -3.56 -6.53
C PRO A 123 -20.14 -2.08 -6.87
N VAL A 124 -19.80 -1.17 -5.95
CA VAL A 124 -19.90 0.27 -6.14
C VAL A 124 -18.50 0.87 -6.06
N LYS A 125 -18.17 1.74 -7.02
CA LYS A 125 -16.93 2.51 -7.02
C LYS A 125 -17.23 3.97 -6.73
N ALA A 126 -16.39 4.59 -5.93
CA ALA A 126 -16.33 6.03 -5.76
C ALA A 126 -14.90 6.48 -6.03
N VAL A 127 -14.74 7.54 -6.82
CA VAL A 127 -13.44 8.04 -7.24
C VAL A 127 -13.32 9.48 -6.80
N PHE A 128 -12.17 9.81 -6.23
CA PHE A 128 -11.82 11.17 -5.85
C PHE A 128 -10.51 11.61 -6.49
N PHE A 129 -10.40 12.90 -6.73
CA PHE A 129 -9.21 13.54 -7.28
C PHE A 129 -8.77 14.70 -6.40
N CYS A 130 -7.46 14.89 -6.27
CA CYS A 130 -6.87 16.05 -5.62
C CYS A 130 -5.66 16.58 -6.41
N PRO A 131 -5.33 17.88 -6.29
CA PRO A 131 -4.09 18.40 -6.86
C PRO A 131 -2.88 17.86 -6.10
N LEU A 132 -1.78 17.66 -6.82
CA LEU A 132 -0.48 17.27 -6.25
C LEU A 132 0.42 18.49 -6.09
N VAL A 133 1.34 18.42 -5.13
CA VAL A 133 2.46 19.37 -4.98
C VAL A 133 3.75 18.59 -4.93
N GLY A 134 4.72 18.99 -5.75
CA GLY A 134 6.07 18.43 -5.73
C GLY A 134 7.08 19.42 -5.18
N ASN A 135 8.04 18.95 -4.41
CA ASN A 135 9.17 19.74 -3.92
C ASN A 135 10.48 19.01 -4.18
N ILE A 136 11.51 19.71 -4.65
CA ILE A 136 12.87 19.18 -4.79
C ILE A 136 13.74 19.74 -3.66
N ASP A 137 14.50 18.87 -3.01
CA ASP A 137 15.60 19.27 -2.11
C ASP A 137 16.90 19.38 -2.93
N GLU A 138 17.45 20.59 -3.07
CA GLU A 138 18.74 20.81 -3.74
C GLU A 138 19.95 20.61 -2.81
N GLY A 139 19.73 20.19 -1.55
CA GLY A 139 20.76 19.84 -0.58
C GLY A 139 21.31 21.03 0.23
N ASP A 140 20.72 22.21 0.11
CA ASP A 140 21.00 23.38 0.97
C ASP A 140 19.99 23.55 2.12
N GLY A 141 18.96 22.70 2.16
CA GLY A 141 17.90 22.70 3.17
C GLY A 141 16.68 23.54 2.79
N ASP A 142 16.70 24.23 1.64
CA ASP A 142 15.54 24.91 1.08
C ASP A 142 14.86 24.01 0.02
N MET A 143 13.55 23.85 0.15
CA MET A 143 12.73 23.08 -0.79
C MET A 143 12.24 23.99 -1.92
N PHE A 144 12.38 23.53 -3.17
CA PHE A 144 11.82 24.21 -4.34
C PHE A 144 10.56 23.51 -4.84
N THR A 145 9.42 24.22 -4.84
CA THR A 145 8.17 23.70 -5.39
C THR A 145 8.22 23.65 -6.92
N VAL A 146 8.06 22.46 -7.48
CA VAL A 146 8.06 22.24 -8.94
C VAL A 146 6.70 22.57 -9.56
N GLY A 147 6.70 22.87 -10.85
CA GLY A 147 5.46 23.11 -11.61
C GLY A 147 4.78 21.82 -12.06
N ASP A 148 3.50 21.94 -12.45
CA ASP A 148 2.67 20.83 -12.93
C ASP A 148 3.31 19.99 -14.04
N SER A 149 4.02 20.64 -14.97
CA SER A 149 4.69 19.94 -16.07
C SER A 149 5.78 18.99 -15.60
N TYR A 150 6.49 19.34 -14.52
CA TYR A 150 7.54 18.48 -13.96
C TYR A 150 6.92 17.24 -13.29
N LEU A 151 5.82 17.43 -12.55
CA LEU A 151 5.06 16.32 -11.97
C LEU A 151 4.53 15.39 -13.06
N ALA A 152 4.00 15.96 -14.16
CA ALA A 152 3.54 15.19 -15.32
C ALA A 152 4.68 14.39 -15.98
N ASP A 153 5.86 14.99 -16.15
CA ASP A 153 7.03 14.32 -16.71
C ASP A 153 7.59 13.23 -15.77
N SER A 154 7.29 13.31 -14.46
CA SER A 154 7.71 12.35 -13.42
C SER A 154 6.61 11.35 -13.03
N ALA A 155 5.53 11.24 -13.81
CA ALA A 155 4.34 10.48 -13.43
C ALA A 155 4.64 8.99 -13.17
N ASP A 156 5.51 8.39 -13.99
CA ASP A 156 5.89 6.98 -13.86
C ASP A 156 6.71 6.73 -12.58
N GLU A 157 7.65 7.63 -12.25
CA GLU A 157 8.45 7.56 -11.02
C GLU A 157 7.57 7.71 -9.78
N ILE A 158 6.59 8.62 -9.82
CA ILE A 158 5.64 8.85 -8.73
C ILE A 158 4.73 7.62 -8.55
N ALA A 159 4.21 7.06 -9.64
CA ALA A 159 3.39 5.85 -9.60
C ALA A 159 4.17 4.66 -9.03
N ALA A 160 5.42 4.46 -9.46
CA ALA A 160 6.29 3.41 -8.95
C ALA A 160 6.62 3.60 -7.45
N ALA A 161 6.81 4.85 -7.01
CA ALA A 161 7.02 5.16 -5.60
C ALA A 161 5.78 4.82 -4.75
N LEU A 162 4.58 5.15 -5.23
CA LEU A 162 3.31 4.80 -4.57
C LEU A 162 3.08 3.29 -4.48
N GLU A 163 3.35 2.57 -5.57
CA GLU A 163 3.27 1.11 -5.58
C GLU A 163 4.20 0.51 -4.52
N LYS A 164 5.45 0.96 -4.46
CA LYS A 164 6.41 0.51 -3.46
C LYS A 164 6.01 0.90 -2.03
N TYR A 165 5.46 2.09 -1.84
CA TYR A 165 5.00 2.57 -0.54
C TYR A 165 3.87 1.67 -0.01
N THR A 166 2.84 1.50 -0.83
CA THR A 166 1.68 0.69 -0.46
C THR A 166 2.03 -0.78 -0.35
N ALA A 167 2.93 -1.34 -1.15
CA ALA A 167 3.37 -2.75 -1.09
C ALA A 167 3.85 -3.22 0.29
N ASN A 168 4.27 -2.30 1.17
CA ASN A 168 4.75 -2.62 2.51
C ASN A 168 3.66 -2.56 3.61
N ASP A 169 2.40 -2.27 3.26
CA ASP A 169 1.27 -2.30 4.19
C ASP A 169 0.54 -3.66 4.15
N GLU A 170 0.34 -4.27 5.32
CA GLU A 170 -0.35 -5.55 5.46
C GLU A 170 -1.87 -5.41 5.32
N ASN A 171 -2.40 -4.19 5.40
CA ASN A 171 -3.82 -3.89 5.31
C ASN A 171 -4.13 -2.96 4.13
N ASP A 172 -5.37 -3.05 3.65
CA ASP A 172 -5.91 -1.99 2.80
C ASP A 172 -6.12 -0.72 3.64
N MET A 173 -5.91 0.46 3.03
CA MET A 173 -6.07 1.75 3.71
C MET A 173 -7.46 1.96 4.32
N ALA A 174 -8.50 1.34 3.76
CA ALA A 174 -9.85 1.34 4.32
C ALA A 174 -9.89 0.83 5.78
N THR A 175 -8.95 -0.02 6.18
CA THR A 175 -8.82 -0.54 7.55
C THR A 175 -8.52 0.54 8.58
N TYR A 176 -7.92 1.66 8.14
CA TYR A 176 -7.61 2.80 9.01
C TYR A 176 -8.78 3.77 9.17
N TYR A 177 -9.92 3.49 8.53
CA TYR A 177 -11.17 4.20 8.80
C TYR A 177 -11.74 3.75 10.14
N ASN A 178 -11.47 4.52 11.21
CA ASN A 178 -11.78 4.15 12.60
C ASN A 178 -13.09 4.74 13.15
N GLU A 179 -13.92 5.33 12.28
CA GLU A 179 -15.22 5.88 12.71
C GLU A 179 -16.31 4.80 12.73
N ASP A 180 -17.20 4.87 13.71
CA ASP A 180 -18.34 3.96 13.87
C ASP A 180 -19.59 4.57 13.20
N ASP A 181 -19.62 4.54 11.87
CA ASP A 181 -20.69 5.13 11.07
C ASP A 181 -21.04 4.30 9.81
N GLY A 182 -21.90 4.86 8.95
CA GLY A 182 -22.35 4.18 7.73
C GLY A 182 -21.24 3.97 6.68
N VAL A 183 -20.14 4.72 6.75
CA VAL A 183 -19.00 4.57 5.83
C VAL A 183 -18.21 3.32 6.19
N SER A 184 -17.92 3.08 7.47
CA SER A 184 -17.15 1.90 7.90
C SER A 184 -17.86 0.58 7.60
N GLU A 185 -19.19 0.57 7.55
CA GLU A 185 -19.97 -0.60 7.10
C GLU A 185 -19.87 -0.86 5.59
N LYS A 186 -19.55 0.17 4.78
CA LYS A 186 -19.63 0.14 3.31
C LYS A 186 -18.27 0.10 2.63
N LEU A 187 -17.27 0.82 3.16
CA LEU A 187 -15.93 0.93 2.60
C LEU A 187 -15.20 -0.40 2.74
N THR A 188 -14.68 -0.91 1.62
CA THR A 188 -13.92 -2.16 1.59
C THR A 188 -12.50 -1.99 1.11
N SER A 189 -12.25 -0.97 0.30
CA SER A 189 -10.91 -0.65 -0.19
C SER A 189 -10.78 0.84 -0.47
N ALA A 190 -9.60 1.40 -0.23
CA ALA A 190 -9.21 2.73 -0.68
C ALA A 190 -7.78 2.70 -1.20
N VAL A 191 -7.59 3.01 -2.48
CA VAL A 191 -6.28 2.92 -3.16
C VAL A 191 -5.89 4.28 -3.70
N TRP A 192 -4.72 4.76 -3.32
CA TRP A 192 -4.13 5.99 -3.84
C TRP A 192 -3.27 5.67 -5.06
N SER A 193 -3.43 6.48 -6.10
CA SER A 193 -2.67 6.45 -7.34
C SER A 193 -2.53 7.85 -7.90
N VAL A 194 -1.94 7.97 -9.09
CA VAL A 194 -1.89 9.23 -9.83
C VAL A 194 -2.44 9.02 -11.24
N GLU A 195 -3.13 10.03 -11.77
CA GLU A 195 -3.72 9.99 -13.11
C GLU A 195 -3.44 11.28 -13.88
N MET A 196 -3.04 11.11 -15.14
CA MET A 196 -2.82 12.21 -16.07
C MET A 196 -4.13 12.70 -16.68
N HIS A 197 -4.39 14.00 -16.57
CA HIS A 197 -5.50 14.65 -17.26
C HIS A 197 -4.99 15.85 -18.05
N GLY A 198 -4.85 15.68 -19.37
CA GLY A 198 -4.19 16.67 -20.22
C GLY A 198 -2.69 16.66 -19.99
N ASP A 199 -2.14 17.81 -19.61
CA ASP A 199 -0.72 18.03 -19.30
C ASP A 199 -0.43 18.13 -17.79
N ARG A 200 -1.41 17.77 -16.96
CA ARG A 200 -1.31 17.85 -15.50
C ARG A 200 -1.59 16.50 -14.83
N LEU A 201 -0.77 16.17 -13.84
CA LEU A 201 -0.91 14.98 -13.00
C LEU A 201 -1.76 15.30 -11.77
N PHE A 202 -2.71 14.42 -11.46
CA PHE A 202 -3.56 14.53 -10.26
C PHE A 202 -3.39 13.30 -9.38
N GLY A 203 -3.59 13.48 -8.08
CA GLY A 203 -3.80 12.38 -7.17
C GLY A 203 -5.18 11.79 -7.43
N ARG A 204 -5.26 10.47 -7.50
CA ARG A 204 -6.51 9.72 -7.67
C ARG A 204 -6.68 8.76 -6.51
N ILE A 205 -7.89 8.71 -5.97
CA ILE A 205 -8.26 7.77 -4.92
C ILE A 205 -9.43 6.94 -5.41
N ASP A 206 -9.21 5.64 -5.55
CA ASP A 206 -10.22 4.65 -5.91
C ASP A 206 -10.76 3.97 -4.66
N CYS A 207 -12.01 4.27 -4.31
CA CYS A 207 -12.72 3.62 -3.22
C CYS A 207 -13.65 2.53 -3.75
N SER A 208 -13.56 1.35 -3.13
CA SER A 208 -14.48 0.24 -3.37
C SER A 208 -15.47 0.10 -2.22
N LEU A 209 -16.74 -0.09 -2.55
CA LEU A 209 -17.86 0.00 -1.62
C LEU A 209 -18.85 -1.15 -1.82
N LYS A 210 -19.36 -1.68 -0.70
CA LYS A 210 -20.47 -2.66 -0.70
C LYS A 210 -21.79 -2.07 -1.20
N LYS A 211 -22.01 -0.78 -0.94
CA LYS A 211 -23.25 -0.04 -1.28
C LYS A 211 -22.91 1.42 -1.53
N ALA A 212 -23.80 2.11 -2.25
CA ALA A 212 -23.68 3.54 -2.46
C ALA A 212 -23.71 4.34 -1.14
N LEU A 213 -22.90 5.40 -1.12
CA LEU A 213 -22.87 6.39 -0.04
C LEU A 213 -24.05 7.36 -0.20
N THR A 214 -24.55 7.89 0.91
CA THR A 214 -25.37 9.11 0.91
C THR A 214 -24.49 10.34 0.71
N ALA A 215 -25.09 11.52 0.56
CA ALA A 215 -24.33 12.75 0.47
C ALA A 215 -23.51 13.00 1.75
N GLU A 216 -24.10 12.79 2.92
CA GLU A 216 -23.44 12.96 4.21
C GLU A 216 -22.27 11.98 4.39
N GLU A 217 -22.45 10.71 3.99
CA GLU A 217 -21.39 9.71 4.03
C GLU A 217 -20.28 9.99 3.00
N THR A 218 -20.63 10.60 1.86
CA THR A 218 -19.64 11.03 0.86
C THR A 218 -18.75 12.14 1.43
N GLU A 219 -19.34 13.11 2.14
CA GLU A 219 -18.56 14.15 2.83
C GLU A 219 -17.69 13.57 3.96
N ALA A 220 -18.23 12.63 4.75
CA ALA A 220 -17.45 11.97 5.80
C ALA A 220 -16.25 11.20 5.22
N LEU A 221 -16.43 10.50 4.10
CA LEU A 221 -15.34 9.85 3.39
C LEU A 221 -14.34 10.88 2.83
N ARG A 222 -14.82 11.95 2.21
CA ARG A 222 -14.00 13.05 1.67
C ARG A 222 -13.11 13.68 2.75
N ASP A 223 -13.67 13.93 3.93
CA ASP A 223 -12.96 14.49 5.08
C ASP A 223 -11.86 13.53 5.56
N TRP A 224 -12.17 12.24 5.66
CA TRP A 224 -11.17 11.22 6.02
C TRP A 224 -10.05 11.12 4.98
N LEU A 225 -10.37 11.06 3.68
CA LEU A 225 -9.39 11.04 2.60
C LEU A 225 -8.49 12.28 2.64
N THR A 226 -9.07 13.45 2.87
CA THR A 226 -8.33 14.70 3.01
C THR A 226 -7.39 14.65 4.21
N GLY A 227 -7.84 14.11 5.35
CA GLY A 227 -7.00 13.89 6.52
C GLY A 227 -5.81 12.99 6.19
N GLN A 228 -6.05 11.84 5.54
CA GLN A 228 -4.98 10.93 5.12
C GLN A 228 -3.96 11.63 4.21
N CYS A 229 -4.41 12.42 3.23
CA CYS A 229 -3.52 13.18 2.36
C CYS A 229 -2.74 14.27 3.12
N SER A 230 -3.39 15.00 4.03
CA SER A 230 -2.78 16.07 4.82
C SER A 230 -1.72 15.57 5.79
N ASP A 231 -1.84 14.34 6.26
CA ASP A 231 -0.84 13.69 7.10
C ASP A 231 0.33 13.10 6.27
N GLY A 232 0.50 13.50 5.00
CA GLY A 232 1.57 12.99 4.13
C GLY A 232 1.30 11.58 3.60
N LEU A 233 0.02 11.26 3.36
CA LEU A 233 -0.49 9.94 2.98
C LEU A 233 -0.06 8.86 3.99
N GLY A 234 -0.77 8.79 5.11
CA GLY A 234 -0.48 7.80 6.17
C GLY A 234 0.85 8.05 6.88
N GLU A 235 1.23 9.32 7.09
CA GLU A 235 2.41 9.76 7.86
C GLU A 235 3.79 9.52 7.23
N GLY A 236 3.85 9.06 5.97
CA GLY A 236 5.11 8.53 5.43
C GLY A 236 5.45 8.93 4.00
N PHE A 237 4.52 8.85 3.06
CA PHE A 237 4.84 8.93 1.63
C PHE A 237 5.50 10.25 1.24
N GLU A 238 4.96 11.39 1.71
CA GLU A 238 5.49 12.73 1.39
C GLU A 238 6.94 12.93 1.86
N GLN A 239 7.41 12.14 2.83
CA GLN A 239 8.78 12.22 3.36
C GLN A 239 9.77 11.30 2.64
N GLN A 240 9.33 10.51 1.66
CA GLN A 240 10.19 9.59 0.92
C GLN A 240 10.73 10.26 -0.34
N PRO A 241 12.05 10.37 -0.50
CA PRO A 241 12.62 10.92 -1.72
C PRO A 241 12.35 9.98 -2.90
N ILE A 242 11.94 10.57 -4.02
CA ILE A 242 11.81 9.92 -5.32
C ILE A 242 12.97 10.38 -6.17
N ASP A 243 13.86 9.45 -6.53
CA ASP A 243 15.00 9.75 -7.39
C ASP A 243 14.51 10.13 -8.80
N THR A 244 14.72 11.39 -9.19
CA THR A 244 14.43 11.90 -10.54
C THR A 244 15.72 12.39 -11.21
N MET A 245 15.66 12.74 -12.50
CA MET A 245 16.86 13.22 -13.21
C MET A 245 17.42 14.53 -12.64
N ASP A 246 16.55 15.37 -12.05
CA ASP A 246 16.92 16.70 -11.57
C ASP A 246 17.06 16.79 -10.03
N GLY A 247 16.83 15.69 -9.29
CA GLY A 247 17.04 15.64 -7.84
C GLY A 247 16.13 14.65 -7.10
N GLU A 248 16.11 14.76 -5.78
CA GLU A 248 15.18 14.03 -4.91
C GLU A 248 13.84 14.78 -4.86
N LEU A 249 12.80 14.21 -5.47
CA LEU A 249 11.45 14.76 -5.51
C LEU A 249 10.63 14.22 -4.33
N PHE A 250 9.92 15.10 -3.65
CA PHE A 250 8.96 14.80 -2.58
C PHE A 250 7.57 15.23 -3.04
N VAL A 251 6.59 14.32 -2.96
CA VAL A 251 5.24 14.54 -3.49
C VAL A 251 4.21 14.53 -2.38
N SER A 252 3.41 15.59 -2.30
CA SER A 252 2.25 15.68 -1.42
C SER A 252 0.94 15.58 -2.20
N PHE A 253 -0.01 14.83 -1.64
CA PHE A 253 -1.39 14.76 -2.10
C PHE A 253 -2.27 15.86 -1.50
N TRP A 254 -1.67 16.77 -0.74
CA TRP A 254 -2.35 17.84 -0.03
C TRP A 254 -1.59 19.16 -0.14
N ASN A 255 -2.31 20.26 -0.05
CA ASN A 255 -1.70 21.56 0.18
C ASN A 255 -2.62 22.48 0.97
N SER A 256 -2.03 23.48 1.63
CA SER A 256 -2.76 24.45 2.47
C SER A 256 -3.33 25.64 1.71
N GLY A 257 -3.18 25.66 0.38
CA GLY A 257 -3.65 26.73 -0.48
C GLY A 257 -5.18 26.73 -0.65
N ASP A 258 -5.71 27.87 -1.07
CA ASP A 258 -7.14 28.03 -1.37
C ASP A 258 -7.58 27.22 -2.62
N ASP A 259 -6.63 26.66 -3.36
CA ASP A 259 -6.83 25.85 -4.56
C ASP A 259 -6.86 24.34 -4.29
N TYR A 260 -6.67 23.90 -3.03
CA TYR A 260 -6.85 22.50 -2.67
C TYR A 260 -8.33 22.12 -2.62
N ALA A 261 -8.67 21.02 -3.29
CA ALA A 261 -9.96 20.36 -3.16
C ALA A 261 -9.81 18.86 -3.35
N MET A 262 -10.43 18.08 -2.45
CA MET A 262 -10.72 16.67 -2.67
C MET A 262 -12.05 16.57 -3.41
N MET A 263 -12.00 16.33 -4.71
CA MET A 263 -13.14 16.38 -5.62
C MET A 263 -13.64 14.98 -5.89
N THR A 264 -14.95 14.76 -5.83
CA THR A 264 -15.57 13.59 -6.45
C THR A 264 -15.32 13.60 -7.96
N GLU A 265 -15.42 12.45 -8.62
CA GLU A 265 -15.31 12.35 -10.09
C GLU A 265 -16.18 13.38 -10.83
N SER A 266 -17.43 13.57 -10.40
CA SER A 266 -18.33 14.57 -11.01
C SER A 266 -17.87 16.01 -10.80
N GLU A 267 -17.38 16.36 -9.60
CA GLU A 267 -16.85 17.70 -9.32
C GLU A 267 -15.55 17.95 -10.10
N PHE A 268 -14.72 16.92 -10.26
CA PHE A 268 -13.49 16.99 -11.04
C PHE A 268 -13.76 17.19 -12.53
N ASP A 269 -14.75 16.51 -13.10
CA ASP A 269 -15.20 16.73 -14.47
C ASP A 269 -15.69 18.17 -14.70
N GLU A 270 -16.44 18.73 -13.76
CA GLU A 270 -16.87 20.14 -13.80
C GLU A 270 -15.68 21.10 -13.72
N TYR A 271 -14.74 20.86 -12.80
CA TYR A 271 -13.50 21.61 -12.66
C TYR A 271 -12.71 21.62 -13.98
N ARG A 272 -12.56 20.46 -14.62
CA ARG A 272 -11.84 20.34 -15.89
C ARG A 272 -12.52 21.13 -17.01
N GLN A 273 -13.84 21.00 -17.15
CA GLN A 273 -14.58 21.72 -18.18
C GLN A 273 -14.45 23.24 -18.04
N GLN A 274 -14.48 23.76 -16.81
CA GLN A 274 -14.31 25.20 -16.56
C GLN A 274 -12.91 25.70 -16.93
N ASN A 275 -11.86 24.93 -16.61
CA ASN A 275 -10.48 25.28 -16.93
C ASN A 275 -10.17 25.14 -18.44
N GLU A 276 -10.69 24.11 -19.11
CA GLU A 276 -10.57 23.95 -20.57
C GLU A 276 -11.27 25.10 -21.33
N MET A 277 -12.43 25.56 -20.85
CA MET A 277 -13.14 26.71 -21.43
C MET A 277 -12.39 28.06 -21.24
N GLN A 278 -11.62 28.23 -20.16
CA GLN A 278 -10.78 29.42 -19.97
C GLN A 278 -9.56 29.45 -20.90
N MET A 279 -8.98 28.29 -21.22
CA MET A 279 -7.81 28.16 -22.12
C MET A 279 -8.19 28.27 -23.62
N GLY A 280 -9.41 27.87 -24.00
CA GLY A 280 -9.90 27.94 -25.39
C GLY A 280 -10.49 29.29 -25.82
N GLY A 281 -10.49 30.29 -24.94
CA GLY A 281 -11.11 31.60 -25.14
C GLY A 281 -10.18 32.74 -25.59
N MET A 282 -8.92 32.45 -25.95
CA MET A 282 -7.94 33.45 -26.44
C MET A 282 -7.77 33.44 -27.96
#